data_AF-A0A3B9MKE1-F1
#
_entry.id   AF-A0A3B9MKE1-F1
#
_cell.length_a   1.000
_cell.length_b   1.000
_cell.length_c   1.000
_cell.angle_alpha   90.00
_cell.angle_beta   90.00
_cell.angle_gamma   90.00
#
_symmetry.space_group_name_H-M   'P 1'
#
loop_
_entity.id
_entity.type
_entity.pdbx_description
1 polymer ?
#
loop_
_entity_poly.entity_id
_entity_poly.type
_entity_poly.pdbx_seq_one_letter_code
_entity_poly.pdbx_strand_id
1 'polypeptide(L)'
;MITKISKKPMGWFVRHVALLFSAFTIIIAFTGALAQQPARKIAKIEVEGLQRLSPDEVIAISGLKIGAPFSVEELDAAGEKLVDSGLFARVGYRTSTKGIQVTIVLQVEEAKGGQSPVVFDNFVWFTNDELFAAIRREVPSFNGLAPDSGNMTDAIRHALQNLLKERQIQGTVEYAPWQGQLNSAKQEHLFSVTDVPIPICQLHFPGAKNVSEEKLVKSSKQLTGADYSQKSAIAYSTFVLFPIYREVGQLRAKFAEPISKFEGAPDCKNGVDPVSYTHLT
;
A
#
# COMPACT_ATOMS: atom_id res chain seq x y z
N MET A 1 -94.48 24.69 -21.87
CA MET A 1 -95.44 25.62 -21.22
C MET A 1 -94.69 26.38 -20.15
N ILE A 2 -94.82 27.70 -20.17
CA ILE A 2 -94.02 28.71 -19.45
C ILE A 2 -94.61 28.98 -18.07
N THR A 3 -93.75 29.10 -17.04
CA THR A 3 -93.90 29.98 -15.84
C THR A 3 -92.69 29.76 -14.93
N LYS A 4 -92.05 30.71 -14.24
CA LYS A 4 -92.01 32.18 -14.18
C LYS A 4 -90.87 32.50 -13.17
N ILE A 5 -89.96 33.43 -13.51
CA ILE A 5 -89.59 34.68 -12.78
C ILE A 5 -89.52 34.59 -11.23
N SER A 6 -88.59 35.14 -10.44
CA SER A 6 -87.45 36.09 -10.52
C SER A 6 -87.08 36.44 -9.06
N LYS A 7 -85.81 36.76 -8.76
CA LYS A 7 -85.35 38.03 -8.15
C LYS A 7 -83.89 37.95 -7.68
N LYS A 8 -83.04 38.74 -8.36
CA LYS A 8 -81.73 39.32 -7.93
C LYS A 8 -81.99 40.47 -6.92
N PRO A 9 -81.01 41.11 -6.21
CA PRO A 9 -79.62 41.48 -6.61
C PRO A 9 -78.54 41.27 -5.50
N MET A 10 -77.22 41.16 -5.73
CA MET A 10 -76.19 41.97 -6.43
C MET A 10 -75.90 43.35 -5.79
N GLY A 11 -74.72 43.48 -5.16
CA GLY A 11 -74.09 44.75 -4.74
C GLY A 11 -73.34 44.58 -3.41
N TRP A 12 -72.06 44.20 -3.38
CA TRP A 12 -70.86 45.03 -3.64
C TRP A 12 -70.75 46.27 -2.73
N PHE A 13 -70.10 46.11 -1.57
CA PHE A 13 -69.41 47.16 -0.80
C PHE A 13 -68.49 46.44 0.19
N VAL A 14 -67.27 46.05 -0.19
CA VAL A 14 -66.05 46.86 -0.08
C VAL A 14 -65.78 47.33 1.36
N ARG A 15 -64.79 46.65 1.97
CA ARG A 15 -63.78 47.15 2.93
C ARG A 15 -64.15 47.41 4.40
N HIS A 16 -63.31 46.78 5.24
CA HIS A 16 -63.02 47.04 6.67
C HIS A 16 -64.03 46.37 7.61
N VAL A 17 -63.66 45.38 8.41
CA VAL A 17 -62.95 45.56 9.68
C VAL A 17 -62.23 44.26 10.07
N ALA A 18 -61.00 44.41 10.56
CA ALA A 18 -60.15 43.37 11.11
C ALA A 18 -60.67 42.79 12.44
N LEU A 19 -60.15 41.61 12.81
CA LEU A 19 -60.24 40.96 14.12
C LEU A 19 -61.48 40.10 14.39
N LEU A 20 -61.44 38.83 13.98
CA LEU A 20 -61.85 37.73 14.86
C LEU A 20 -60.82 36.60 14.78
N PHE A 21 -60.11 36.47 15.90
CA PHE A 21 -59.19 35.40 16.26
C PHE A 21 -59.93 34.08 16.49
N SER A 22 -59.21 32.99 16.26
CA SER A 22 -59.33 31.69 16.93
C SER A 22 -60.24 30.62 16.33
N ALA A 23 -59.68 29.41 16.30
CA ALA A 23 -60.30 28.10 16.13
C ALA A 23 -60.44 27.52 14.70
N PHE A 24 -59.30 27.29 14.01
CA PHE A 24 -59.08 25.99 13.34
C PHE A 24 -57.59 25.77 13.01
N THR A 25 -56.74 25.79 14.04
CA THR A 25 -55.40 25.20 13.98
C THR A 25 -55.47 23.81 14.61
N ILE A 26 -54.66 22.89 14.10
CA ILE A 26 -54.45 21.49 14.55
C ILE A 26 -55.24 20.47 13.72
N ILE A 27 -54.72 20.18 12.52
CA ILE A 27 -54.76 18.83 11.96
C ILE A 27 -53.31 18.38 11.76
N ILE A 28 -52.81 17.75 12.83
CA ILE A 28 -51.97 16.55 12.81
C ILE A 28 -50.70 16.64 11.95
N ALA A 29 -49.66 17.25 12.54
CA ALA A 29 -48.29 16.88 12.27
C ALA A 29 -48.05 15.44 12.78
N PHE A 30 -48.33 14.44 11.94
CA PHE A 30 -47.71 13.12 12.08
C PHE A 30 -46.33 13.20 11.42
N THR A 31 -45.43 13.98 12.03
CA THR A 31 -44.01 13.75 11.85
C THR A 31 -43.77 12.37 12.45
N GLY A 32 -43.57 11.36 11.59
CA GLY A 32 -43.06 10.08 12.01
C GLY A 32 -41.79 10.34 12.80
N ALA A 33 -41.87 10.23 14.12
CA ALA A 33 -40.70 9.96 14.93
C ALA A 33 -40.21 8.60 14.43
N LEU A 34 -39.32 8.60 13.44
CA LEU A 34 -38.39 7.50 13.28
C LEU A 34 -37.73 7.41 14.64
N ALA A 35 -38.15 6.42 15.44
CA ALA A 35 -37.49 6.09 16.67
C ALA A 35 -36.01 5.90 16.30
N GLN A 36 -35.20 6.90 16.63
CA GLN A 36 -33.78 6.90 16.33
C GLN A 36 -33.21 5.87 17.30
N GLN A 37 -33.23 4.60 16.86
CA GLN A 37 -32.68 3.48 17.57
C GLN A 37 -31.27 3.91 17.99
N PRO A 38 -30.93 3.83 19.28
CA PRO A 38 -29.65 4.35 19.75
C PRO A 38 -28.54 3.67 18.96
N ALA A 39 -27.65 4.48 18.40
CA ALA A 39 -26.59 4.00 17.53
C ALA A 39 -25.79 2.92 18.26
N ARG A 40 -25.84 1.70 17.72
CA ARG A 40 -25.06 0.58 18.23
C ARG A 40 -23.57 0.92 18.12
N LYS A 41 -22.79 0.53 19.13
CA LYS A 41 -21.35 0.77 19.18
C LYS A 41 -20.59 -0.52 19.38
N ILE A 42 -19.42 -0.60 18.79
CA ILE A 42 -18.49 -1.71 18.96
C ILE A 42 -17.96 -1.65 20.40
N ALA A 43 -18.34 -2.60 21.25
CA ALA A 43 -17.91 -2.66 22.64
C ALA A 43 -16.68 -3.56 22.82
N LYS A 44 -16.54 -4.58 21.96
CA LYS A 44 -15.45 -5.55 22.02
C LYS A 44 -15.18 -6.14 20.64
N ILE A 45 -13.91 -6.37 20.35
CA ILE A 45 -13.46 -7.11 19.16
C ILE A 45 -12.61 -8.28 19.67
N GLU A 46 -12.93 -9.47 19.21
CA GLU A 46 -12.18 -10.70 19.47
C GLU A 46 -11.76 -11.32 18.15
N VAL A 47 -10.67 -12.11 18.18
CA VAL A 47 -10.15 -12.79 17.00
C VAL A 47 -9.95 -14.26 17.33
N GLU A 48 -10.49 -15.15 16.48
CA GLU A 48 -10.40 -16.60 16.58
C GLU A 48 -9.70 -17.20 15.35
N GLY A 49 -8.99 -18.30 15.54
CA GLY A 49 -8.37 -19.09 14.46
C GLY A 49 -6.94 -18.66 14.07
N LEU A 50 -6.33 -17.77 14.86
CA LEU A 50 -4.93 -17.40 14.73
C LEU A 50 -3.99 -18.54 15.13
N GLN A 51 -2.84 -18.58 14.47
CA GLN A 51 -1.77 -19.55 14.71
C GLN A 51 -0.42 -18.85 14.90
N ARG A 52 -0.13 -17.83 14.08
CA ARG A 52 1.14 -17.10 14.08
C ARG A 52 0.96 -15.60 14.30
N LEU A 53 -0.12 -15.01 13.76
CA LEU A 53 -0.39 -13.58 13.88
C LEU A 53 -0.99 -13.27 15.25
N SER A 54 -0.75 -12.05 15.75
CA SER A 54 -1.37 -11.56 16.97
C SER A 54 -2.80 -11.02 16.71
N PRO A 55 -3.70 -11.07 17.71
CA PRO A 55 -5.03 -10.45 17.59
C PRO A 55 -4.97 -8.97 17.24
N ASP A 56 -4.01 -8.24 17.82
CA ASP A 56 -3.86 -6.80 17.61
C ASP A 56 -3.49 -6.46 16.16
N GLU A 57 -2.67 -7.28 15.50
CA GLU A 57 -2.35 -7.13 14.07
C GLU A 57 -3.59 -7.31 13.19
N VAL A 58 -4.42 -8.32 13.49
CA VAL A 58 -5.66 -8.56 12.74
C VAL A 58 -6.65 -7.42 12.93
N ILE A 59 -6.80 -6.92 14.16
CA ILE A 59 -7.66 -5.77 14.46
C ILE A 59 -7.13 -4.53 13.71
N ALA A 60 -5.82 -4.30 13.70
CA ALA A 60 -5.20 -3.19 12.99
C ALA A 60 -5.45 -3.25 11.47
N ILE A 61 -5.32 -4.42 10.85
CA ILE A 61 -5.58 -4.62 9.41
C ILE A 61 -7.06 -4.40 9.09
N SER A 62 -7.96 -4.93 9.92
CA SER A 62 -9.41 -4.78 9.75
C SER A 62 -9.86 -3.31 9.77
N GLY A 63 -9.11 -2.46 10.48
CA GLY A 63 -9.45 -1.04 10.70
C GLY A 63 -10.61 -0.80 11.65
N LEU A 64 -11.16 -1.86 12.26
CA LEU A 64 -12.22 -1.75 13.26
C LEU A 64 -11.70 -1.12 14.56
N LYS A 65 -12.55 -0.33 15.22
CA LYS A 65 -12.19 0.37 16.46
C LYS A 65 -13.24 0.17 17.53
N ILE A 66 -12.81 -0.20 18.73
CA ILE A 66 -13.68 -0.22 19.91
C ILE A 66 -14.17 1.21 20.19
N GLY A 67 -15.47 1.33 20.46
CA GLY A 67 -16.19 2.59 20.69
C GLY A 67 -16.77 3.23 19.43
N ALA A 68 -16.38 2.79 18.23
CA ALA A 68 -16.94 3.29 16.98
C ALA A 68 -18.41 2.86 16.80
N PRO A 69 -19.20 3.61 16.00
CA PRO A 69 -20.50 3.14 15.54
C PRO A 69 -20.38 1.77 14.88
N PHE A 70 -21.42 0.93 15.03
CA PHE A 70 -21.50 -0.36 14.35
C PHE A 70 -22.30 -0.21 13.06
N SER A 71 -21.70 -0.61 11.94
CA SER A 71 -22.33 -0.75 10.62
C SER A 71 -21.94 -2.10 10.04
N VAL A 72 -22.85 -2.71 9.26
CA VAL A 72 -22.58 -3.97 8.55
C VAL A 72 -21.62 -3.69 7.39
N GLU A 73 -21.81 -2.55 6.71
CA GLU A 73 -20.97 -2.11 5.61
C GLU A 73 -19.52 -1.90 6.05
N GLU A 74 -19.29 -1.30 7.23
CA GLU A 74 -17.95 -1.16 7.81
C GLU A 74 -17.34 -2.52 8.20
N LEU A 75 -18.16 -3.47 8.64
CA LEU A 75 -17.71 -4.81 8.99
C LEU A 75 -17.37 -5.66 7.76
N ASP A 76 -18.15 -5.54 6.69
CA ASP A 76 -17.85 -6.20 5.41
C ASP A 76 -16.58 -5.61 4.79
N ALA A 77 -16.42 -4.29 4.79
CA ALA A 77 -15.18 -3.63 4.34
C ALA A 77 -13.97 -4.04 5.19
N ALA A 78 -14.15 -4.25 6.50
CA ALA A 78 -13.11 -4.78 7.37
C ALA A 78 -12.74 -6.24 7.00
N GLY A 79 -13.72 -7.06 6.64
CA GLY A 79 -13.50 -8.41 6.11
C GLY A 79 -12.73 -8.41 4.79
N GLU A 80 -13.09 -7.52 3.85
CA GLU A 80 -12.39 -7.35 2.58
C GLU A 80 -10.93 -6.97 2.78
N LYS A 81 -10.63 -6.01 3.67
CA LYS A 81 -9.24 -5.65 4.01
C LYS A 81 -8.41 -6.83 4.53
N LEU A 82 -9.02 -7.71 5.32
CA LEU A 82 -8.36 -8.91 5.79
C LEU A 82 -8.08 -9.86 4.62
N VAL A 83 -9.03 -10.07 3.71
CA VAL A 83 -8.81 -10.87 2.50
C VAL A 83 -7.72 -10.27 1.62
N ASP A 84 -7.78 -8.96 1.35
CA ASP A 84 -6.84 -8.22 0.50
C ASP A 84 -5.42 -8.25 1.03
N SER A 85 -5.25 -8.38 2.35
CA SER A 85 -3.92 -8.52 2.96
C SER A 85 -3.17 -9.76 2.48
N GLY A 86 -3.87 -10.79 1.98
CA GLY A 86 -3.27 -12.06 1.56
C GLY A 86 -2.80 -12.94 2.73
N LEU A 87 -2.97 -12.49 3.97
CA LEU A 87 -2.53 -13.20 5.18
C LEU A 87 -3.51 -14.29 5.65
N PHE A 88 -4.74 -14.30 5.10
CA PHE A 88 -5.79 -15.21 5.53
C PHE A 88 -6.35 -15.99 4.34
N ALA A 89 -6.41 -17.33 4.47
CA ALA A 89 -7.10 -18.21 3.52
C ALA A 89 -8.62 -18.14 3.67
N ARG A 90 -9.12 -17.79 4.85
CA ARG A 90 -10.55 -17.59 5.10
C ARG A 90 -10.77 -16.47 6.11
N VAL A 91 -11.77 -15.65 5.85
CA VAL A 91 -12.24 -14.59 6.76
C VAL A 91 -13.75 -14.73 6.90
N GLY A 92 -14.23 -14.62 8.14
CA GLY A 92 -15.63 -14.53 8.48
C GLY A 92 -15.79 -13.77 9.79
N TYR A 93 -17.02 -13.51 10.19
CA TYR A 93 -17.29 -12.85 11.46
C TYR A 93 -18.58 -13.34 12.09
N ARG A 94 -18.67 -13.16 13.40
CA ARG A 94 -19.90 -13.31 14.19
C ARG A 94 -20.11 -12.06 15.03
N THR A 95 -21.36 -11.64 15.17
CA THR A 95 -21.72 -10.50 16.01
C THR A 95 -22.70 -10.93 17.09
N SER A 96 -22.49 -10.46 18.31
CA SER A 96 -23.47 -10.56 19.40
C SER A 96 -23.79 -9.17 19.92
N THR A 97 -25.07 -8.91 20.21
CA THR A 97 -25.52 -7.59 20.66
C THR A 97 -26.14 -7.68 22.05
N LYS A 98 -25.71 -6.82 22.96
CA LYS A 98 -26.30 -6.63 24.29
C LYS A 98 -26.71 -5.16 24.47
N GLY A 99 -28.00 -4.87 24.27
CA GLY A 99 -28.50 -3.49 24.22
C GLY A 99 -27.90 -2.75 23.02
N ILE A 100 -27.14 -1.68 23.28
CA ILE A 100 -26.46 -0.88 22.24
C ILE A 100 -25.01 -1.34 21.98
N GLN A 101 -24.53 -2.31 22.75
CA GLN A 101 -23.15 -2.78 22.68
C GLN A 101 -23.07 -3.99 21.76
N VAL A 102 -22.20 -3.91 20.76
CA VAL A 102 -21.93 -5.00 19.82
C VAL A 102 -20.56 -5.58 20.10
N THR A 103 -20.50 -6.90 20.28
CA THR A 103 -19.26 -7.67 20.29
C THR A 103 -19.08 -8.29 18.90
N ILE A 104 -17.92 -8.06 18.29
CA ILE A 104 -17.53 -8.66 17.01
C ILE A 104 -16.49 -9.73 17.30
N VAL A 105 -16.69 -10.92 16.76
CA VAL A 105 -15.71 -12.01 16.74
C VAL A 105 -15.28 -12.22 15.30
N LEU A 106 -14.06 -11.83 14.97
CA LEU A 106 -13.44 -12.11 13.68
C LEU A 106 -12.96 -13.55 13.68
N GLN A 107 -13.38 -14.33 12.70
CA GLN A 107 -13.01 -15.74 12.56
C GLN A 107 -12.15 -15.88 11.32
N VAL A 108 -10.88 -16.20 11.53
CA VAL A 108 -9.89 -16.23 10.45
C VAL A 108 -9.21 -17.59 10.36
N GLU A 109 -8.82 -17.98 9.15
CA GLU A 109 -7.85 -19.04 8.92
C GLU A 109 -6.65 -18.40 8.23
N GLU A 110 -5.48 -18.42 8.88
CA GLU A 110 -4.25 -17.90 8.28
C GLU A 110 -3.89 -18.64 6.99
N ALA A 111 -3.42 -17.89 6.00
CA ALA A 111 -2.93 -18.45 4.75
C ALA A 111 -1.70 -19.33 5.02
N LYS A 112 -1.71 -20.53 4.44
CA LYS A 112 -0.57 -21.45 4.44
C LYS A 112 0.46 -21.12 3.35
N GLY A 113 0.19 -20.09 2.54
CA GLY A 113 1.09 -19.59 1.49
C GLY A 113 2.39 -19.04 2.07
N GLY A 114 3.43 -19.04 1.24
CA GLY A 114 4.70 -18.42 1.56
C GLY A 114 4.58 -16.91 1.69
N GLN A 115 5.56 -16.32 2.37
CA GLN A 115 5.85 -14.90 2.25
C GLN A 115 7.22 -14.77 1.64
N SER A 116 7.34 -13.89 0.66
CA SER A 116 8.59 -13.62 -0.03
C SER A 116 9.15 -12.26 0.39
N PRO A 117 10.49 -12.10 0.41
CA PRO A 117 11.11 -10.79 0.65
C PRO A 117 10.67 -9.76 -0.38
N VAL A 118 10.42 -8.54 0.08
CA VAL A 118 10.24 -7.37 -0.77
C VAL A 118 11.60 -6.75 -1.04
N VAL A 119 11.94 -6.58 -2.31
CA VAL A 119 13.25 -6.06 -2.76
C VAL A 119 13.05 -4.85 -3.66
N PHE A 120 13.90 -3.85 -3.49
CA PHE A 120 13.88 -2.60 -4.25
C PHE A 120 15.12 -2.54 -5.15
N ASP A 121 14.95 -2.55 -6.48
CA ASP A 121 16.08 -2.73 -7.41
C ASP A 121 16.89 -1.44 -7.64
N ASN A 122 16.20 -0.33 -7.90
CA ASN A 122 16.83 0.90 -8.39
C ASN A 122 16.25 2.18 -7.72
N PHE A 123 15.81 2.06 -6.47
CA PHE A 123 15.30 3.18 -5.68
C PHE A 123 16.43 4.06 -5.11
N VAL A 124 17.24 4.66 -5.99
CA VAL A 124 18.50 5.34 -5.65
C VAL A 124 18.34 6.65 -4.87
N TRP A 125 17.11 7.20 -4.83
CA TRP A 125 16.76 8.44 -4.14
C TRP A 125 16.38 8.23 -2.67
N PHE A 126 16.22 6.98 -2.23
CA PHE A 126 15.67 6.65 -0.92
C PHE A 126 16.52 5.63 -0.18
N THR A 127 16.50 5.72 1.14
CA THR A 127 16.95 4.62 1.99
C THR A 127 15.85 3.55 2.14
N ASN A 128 16.22 2.31 2.46
CA ASN A 128 15.23 1.26 2.74
C ASN A 128 14.29 1.65 3.89
N ASP A 129 14.76 2.40 4.89
CA ASP A 129 13.93 2.87 5.99
C ASP A 129 12.87 3.87 5.52
N GLU A 130 13.19 4.77 4.60
CA GLU A 130 12.22 5.69 3.99
C GLU A 130 11.19 4.93 3.15
N LEU A 131 11.61 3.93 2.37
CA LEU A 131 10.71 3.09 1.58
C LEU A 131 9.77 2.29 2.51
N PHE A 132 10.30 1.68 3.56
CA PHE A 132 9.52 0.93 4.54
C PHE A 132 8.56 1.83 5.31
N ALA A 133 8.98 3.03 5.70
CA ALA A 133 8.11 4.02 6.34
C ALA A 133 6.97 4.43 5.41
N ALA A 134 7.25 4.65 4.12
CA ALA A 134 6.22 4.98 3.13
C ALA A 134 5.20 3.85 2.98
N ILE A 135 5.65 2.60 2.87
CA ILE A 135 4.78 1.42 2.77
C ILE A 135 3.91 1.26 4.02
N ARG A 136 4.47 1.45 5.22
CA ARG A 136 3.72 1.30 6.49
C ARG A 136 2.58 2.30 6.67
N ARG A 137 2.54 3.39 5.90
CA ARG A 137 1.39 4.31 5.87
C ARG A 137 0.14 3.63 5.30
N GLU A 138 0.32 2.74 4.33
CA GLU A 138 -0.78 2.01 3.67
C GLU A 138 -0.92 0.57 4.21
N VAL A 139 0.19 -0.07 4.57
CA VAL A 139 0.24 -1.43 5.11
C VAL A 139 0.95 -1.45 6.47
N PRO A 140 0.26 -1.11 7.58
CA PRO A 140 0.89 -0.94 8.90
C PRO A 140 1.69 -2.15 9.40
N SER A 141 1.30 -3.37 9.02
CA SER A 141 1.95 -4.63 9.42
C SER A 141 3.22 -4.96 8.62
N PHE A 142 3.62 -4.11 7.67
CA PHE A 142 4.74 -4.41 6.78
C PHE A 142 6.08 -4.52 7.53
N ASN A 143 6.76 -5.64 7.34
CA ASN A 143 8.01 -6.01 8.01
C ASN A 143 9.15 -6.37 7.04
N GLY A 144 9.01 -6.05 5.74
CA GLY A 144 9.96 -6.44 4.70
C GLY A 144 9.59 -7.72 3.96
N LEU A 145 8.51 -8.39 4.36
CA LEU A 145 7.91 -9.52 3.66
C LEU A 145 6.52 -9.15 3.13
N ALA A 146 6.13 -9.77 2.03
CA ALA A 146 4.76 -9.73 1.53
C ALA A 146 4.27 -11.16 1.27
N PRO A 147 2.97 -11.45 1.46
CA PRO A 147 2.39 -12.73 1.05
C PRO A 147 2.49 -12.94 -0.47
N ASP A 148 2.72 -14.19 -0.87
CA ASP A 148 2.81 -14.56 -2.30
C ASP A 148 1.47 -14.45 -3.05
N SER A 149 0.38 -14.20 -2.32
CA SER A 149 -0.99 -14.06 -2.81
C SER A 149 -1.69 -12.86 -2.18
N GLY A 150 -2.83 -12.44 -2.74
CA GLY A 150 -3.56 -11.27 -2.27
C GLY A 150 -3.07 -9.99 -2.95
N ASN A 151 -3.48 -8.84 -2.42
CA ASN A 151 -3.31 -7.53 -3.07
C ASN A 151 -2.24 -6.66 -2.38
N MET A 152 -1.47 -7.23 -1.44
CA MET A 152 -0.46 -6.49 -0.70
C MET A 152 0.68 -5.96 -1.60
N THR A 153 1.04 -6.67 -2.67
CA THR A 153 2.03 -6.20 -3.64
C THR A 153 1.56 -4.97 -4.40
N ASP A 154 0.26 -4.89 -4.73
CA ASP A 154 -0.34 -3.70 -5.33
C ASP A 154 -0.37 -2.53 -4.34
N ALA A 155 -0.72 -2.76 -3.08
CA ALA A 155 -0.65 -1.74 -2.04
C ALA A 155 0.79 -1.20 -1.88
N ILE A 156 1.79 -2.07 -1.90
CA ILE A 156 3.21 -1.66 -1.88
C ILE A 156 3.56 -0.82 -3.11
N ARG A 157 3.17 -1.27 -4.31
CA ARG A 157 3.39 -0.52 -5.57
C ARG A 157 2.78 0.88 -5.48
N HIS A 158 1.55 0.99 -5.00
CA HIS A 158 0.84 2.26 -4.82
C HIS A 158 1.53 3.18 -3.81
N ALA A 159 1.92 2.65 -2.64
CA ALA A 159 2.63 3.42 -1.62
C ALA A 159 3.97 3.98 -2.13
N LEU A 160 4.73 3.17 -2.87
CA LEU A 160 5.99 3.58 -3.49
C LEU A 160 5.76 4.62 -4.61
N GLN A 161 4.72 4.43 -5.43
CA GLN A 161 4.37 5.39 -6.47
C GLN A 161 3.96 6.75 -5.89
N ASN A 162 3.23 6.75 -4.77
CA ASN A 162 2.88 7.95 -4.03
C ASN A 162 4.13 8.65 -3.48
N LEU A 163 5.09 7.89 -2.95
CA LEU A 163 6.37 8.45 -2.51
C LEU A 163 7.15 9.13 -3.67
N LEU A 164 7.18 8.53 -4.86
CA LEU A 164 7.80 9.17 -6.04
C LEU A 164 7.13 10.50 -6.37
N LYS A 165 5.79 10.54 -6.36
CA LYS A 165 5.01 11.76 -6.63
C LYS A 165 5.24 12.85 -5.58
N GLU A 166 5.25 12.49 -4.29
CA GLU A 166 5.56 13.41 -3.18
C GLU A 166 6.93 14.07 -3.34
N ARG A 167 7.88 13.34 -3.91
CA ARG A 167 9.26 13.79 -4.14
C ARG A 167 9.47 14.36 -5.55
N GLN A 168 8.40 14.50 -6.32
CA GLN A 168 8.39 15.05 -7.68
C GLN A 168 9.31 14.27 -8.66
N ILE A 169 9.51 12.98 -8.41
CA ILE A 169 10.26 12.08 -9.29
C ILE A 169 9.29 11.56 -10.36
N GLN A 170 9.61 11.83 -11.63
CA GLN A 170 8.79 11.40 -12.77
C GLN A 170 9.12 9.97 -13.18
N GLY A 171 8.84 9.01 -12.29
CA GLY A 171 9.02 7.59 -12.55
C GLY A 171 7.77 6.77 -12.23
N THR A 172 7.71 5.59 -12.82
CA THR A 172 6.62 4.61 -12.64
C THR A 172 7.12 3.43 -11.84
N VAL A 173 6.44 3.05 -10.75
CA VAL A 173 6.80 1.87 -9.97
C VAL A 173 6.20 0.62 -10.61
N GLU A 174 7.08 -0.29 -11.00
CA GLU A 174 6.75 -1.60 -11.55
C GLU A 174 6.98 -2.71 -10.52
N TYR A 175 6.22 -3.80 -10.68
CA TYR A 175 6.32 -5.00 -9.86
C TYR A 175 6.56 -6.22 -10.75
N ALA A 176 7.50 -7.07 -10.36
CA ALA A 176 7.67 -8.38 -10.94
C ALA A 176 8.06 -9.42 -9.87
N PRO A 177 7.52 -10.65 -9.93
CA PRO A 177 8.13 -11.75 -9.19
C PRO A 177 9.52 -12.02 -9.75
N TRP A 178 10.51 -12.13 -8.88
CA TRP A 178 11.90 -12.40 -9.27
C TRP A 178 12.39 -13.72 -8.66
N GLN A 179 13.12 -14.49 -9.46
CA GLN A 179 13.81 -15.69 -9.03
C GLN A 179 15.25 -15.59 -9.53
N GLY A 180 16.19 -15.38 -8.60
CA GLY A 180 17.57 -15.05 -8.96
C GLY A 180 18.29 -16.19 -9.68
N GLN A 181 18.11 -17.43 -9.23
CA GLN A 181 18.77 -18.59 -9.84
C GLN A 181 17.74 -19.64 -10.26
N LEU A 182 18.00 -20.28 -11.39
CA LEU A 182 17.23 -21.44 -11.83
C LEU A 182 17.26 -22.48 -10.70
N ASN A 183 16.09 -22.80 -10.13
CA ASN A 183 15.88 -23.68 -8.97
C ASN A 183 16.13 -23.08 -7.57
N SER A 184 16.23 -21.76 -7.40
CA SER A 184 16.14 -21.16 -6.06
C SER A 184 14.69 -21.24 -5.57
N ALA A 185 14.45 -21.95 -4.46
CA ALA A 185 13.12 -22.05 -3.84
C ALA A 185 12.57 -20.72 -3.28
N LYS A 186 13.38 -19.65 -3.27
CA LYS A 186 13.02 -18.34 -2.75
C LYS A 186 12.70 -17.41 -3.91
N GLN A 187 11.41 -17.16 -4.09
CA GLN A 187 10.93 -16.03 -4.88
C GLN A 187 11.13 -14.74 -4.08
N GLU A 188 11.24 -13.63 -4.79
CA GLU A 188 11.25 -12.27 -4.23
C GLU A 188 10.16 -11.45 -4.92
N HIS A 189 9.58 -10.51 -4.20
CA HIS A 189 8.74 -9.46 -4.78
C HIS A 189 9.64 -8.28 -5.15
N LEU A 190 10.03 -8.18 -6.41
CA LEU A 190 10.92 -7.15 -6.91
C LEU A 190 10.13 -5.93 -7.37
N PHE A 191 10.49 -4.77 -6.84
CA PHE A 191 9.97 -3.48 -7.27
C PHE A 191 11.09 -2.68 -7.93
N SER A 192 10.77 -1.98 -9.01
CA SER A 192 11.68 -1.10 -9.72
C SER A 192 10.96 0.17 -10.17
N VAL A 193 11.73 1.20 -10.49
CA VAL A 193 11.26 2.45 -11.08
C VAL A 193 11.64 2.46 -12.56
N THR A 194 10.68 2.79 -13.41
CA THR A 194 10.84 2.97 -14.86
C THR A 194 10.47 4.40 -15.26
N ASP A 195 10.59 4.74 -16.54
CA ASP A 195 10.29 6.07 -17.13
C ASP A 195 11.15 7.25 -16.65
N VAL A 196 12.15 6.99 -15.82
CA VAL A 196 13.19 7.93 -15.42
C VAL A 196 14.56 7.31 -15.69
N PRO A 197 15.44 7.94 -16.50
CA PRO A 197 16.80 7.47 -16.68
C PRO A 197 17.59 7.53 -15.37
N ILE A 198 18.31 6.45 -15.06
CA ILE A 198 19.18 6.32 -13.89
C ILE A 198 20.55 5.80 -14.34
N PRO A 199 21.27 6.51 -15.22
CA PRO A 199 22.48 5.98 -15.83
C PRO A 199 23.59 5.78 -14.79
N ILE A 200 24.33 4.68 -14.93
CA ILE A 200 25.58 4.46 -14.18
C ILE A 200 26.67 5.35 -14.77
N CYS A 201 27.18 6.31 -14.00
CA CYS A 201 28.19 7.26 -14.49
C CYS A 201 29.59 6.67 -14.29
N GLN A 202 29.89 6.28 -13.07
CA GLN A 202 31.16 5.69 -12.70
C GLN A 202 30.94 4.43 -11.85
N LEU A 203 31.87 3.47 -12.00
CA LEU A 203 31.91 2.27 -11.18
C LEU A 203 33.17 2.30 -10.34
N HIS A 204 33.01 1.96 -9.06
CA HIS A 204 34.12 1.85 -8.12
C HIS A 204 34.16 0.46 -7.49
N PHE A 205 35.35 -0.11 -7.41
CA PHE A 205 35.63 -1.42 -6.82
C PHE A 205 36.65 -1.30 -5.68
N PRO A 206 36.35 -0.54 -4.61
CA PRO A 206 37.27 -0.37 -3.51
C PRO A 206 37.60 -1.72 -2.85
N GLY A 207 38.87 -1.88 -2.46
CA GLY A 207 39.35 -3.12 -1.83
C GLY A 207 39.85 -4.18 -2.82
N ALA A 208 39.82 -3.91 -4.14
CA ALA A 208 40.42 -4.78 -5.13
C ALA A 208 41.92 -4.98 -4.87
N LYS A 209 42.35 -6.24 -4.66
CA LYS A 209 43.78 -6.62 -4.64
C LYS A 209 44.07 -7.78 -5.61
N ASN A 210 45.29 -7.79 -6.12
CA ASN A 210 45.82 -8.66 -7.20
C ASN A 210 45.04 -8.68 -8.54
N VAL A 211 43.89 -8.01 -8.62
CA VAL A 211 43.25 -7.53 -9.85
C VAL A 211 43.11 -6.01 -9.70
N SER A 212 43.55 -5.25 -10.71
CA SER A 212 43.43 -3.78 -10.64
C SER A 212 41.98 -3.34 -10.81
N GLU A 213 41.61 -2.26 -10.12
CA GLU A 213 40.30 -1.62 -10.27
C GLU A 213 40.04 -1.21 -11.73
N GLU A 214 41.05 -0.68 -12.43
CA GLU A 214 40.95 -0.36 -13.86
C GLU A 214 40.54 -1.59 -14.70
N LYS A 215 41.07 -2.78 -14.41
CA LYS A 215 40.67 -4.01 -15.11
C LYS A 215 39.21 -4.37 -14.82
N LEU A 216 38.75 -4.18 -13.58
CA LEU A 216 37.35 -4.44 -13.18
C LEU A 216 36.38 -3.45 -13.83
N VAL A 217 36.71 -2.15 -13.84
CA VAL A 217 35.94 -1.10 -14.51
C VAL A 217 35.88 -1.36 -16.02
N LYS A 218 37.02 -1.66 -16.66
CA LYS A 218 37.09 -1.97 -18.09
C LYS A 218 36.24 -3.19 -18.45
N SER A 219 36.24 -4.21 -17.59
CA SER A 219 35.44 -5.43 -17.80
C SER A 219 33.95 -5.19 -17.56
N SER A 220 33.60 -4.17 -16.78
CA SER A 220 32.22 -3.75 -16.49
C SER A 220 31.70 -2.64 -17.41
N LYS A 221 32.42 -2.28 -18.48
CA LYS A 221 32.09 -1.13 -19.34
C LYS A 221 30.65 -1.14 -19.87
N GLN A 222 30.04 -2.32 -20.05
CA GLN A 222 28.65 -2.44 -20.51
C GLN A 222 27.61 -1.89 -19.51
N LEU A 223 27.97 -1.79 -18.23
CA LEU A 223 27.12 -1.18 -17.21
C LEU A 223 27.17 0.34 -17.28
N THR A 224 28.31 0.94 -17.65
CA THR A 224 28.45 2.40 -17.74
C THR A 224 27.52 2.97 -18.81
N GLY A 225 26.70 3.94 -18.42
CA GLY A 225 25.68 4.58 -19.25
C GLY A 225 24.37 3.80 -19.36
N ALA A 226 24.32 2.54 -18.92
CA ALA A 226 23.06 1.80 -18.77
C ALA A 226 22.34 2.25 -17.50
N ASP A 227 21.01 2.10 -17.48
CA ASP A 227 20.22 2.37 -16.29
C ASP A 227 20.58 1.40 -15.16
N TYR A 228 20.71 1.93 -13.95
CA TYR A 228 21.11 1.18 -12.79
C TYR A 228 20.04 0.17 -12.36
N SER A 229 20.50 -1.04 -12.09
CA SER A 229 19.75 -2.14 -11.47
C SER A 229 20.68 -2.87 -10.51
N GLN A 230 20.30 -2.95 -9.24
CA GLN A 230 21.06 -3.68 -8.23
C GLN A 230 21.17 -5.17 -8.61
N LYS A 231 20.09 -5.78 -9.08
CA LYS A 231 20.08 -7.19 -9.54
C LYS A 231 21.03 -7.41 -10.71
N SER A 232 21.04 -6.51 -11.68
CA SER A 232 21.95 -6.60 -12.82
C SER A 232 23.41 -6.43 -12.39
N ALA A 233 23.71 -5.48 -11.50
CA ALA A 233 25.05 -5.29 -10.96
C ALA A 233 25.57 -6.53 -10.20
N ILE A 234 24.73 -7.16 -9.37
CA ILE A 234 25.05 -8.42 -8.68
C ILE A 234 25.31 -9.56 -9.69
N ALA A 235 24.50 -9.65 -10.74
CA ALA A 235 24.68 -10.64 -11.80
C ALA A 235 26.02 -10.43 -12.53
N TYR A 236 26.40 -9.18 -12.82
CA TYR A 236 27.71 -8.87 -13.42
C TYR A 236 28.88 -9.29 -12.53
N SER A 237 28.81 -9.05 -11.21
CA SER A 237 29.81 -9.56 -10.28
C SER A 237 29.95 -11.08 -10.37
N THR A 238 28.81 -11.78 -10.52
CA THR A 238 28.74 -13.23 -10.58
C THR A 238 29.35 -13.80 -11.87
N PHE A 239 28.94 -13.26 -13.02
CA PHE A 239 29.26 -13.84 -14.33
C PHE A 239 30.47 -13.23 -15.02
N VAL A 240 30.87 -12.01 -14.64
CA VAL A 240 31.97 -11.28 -15.29
C VAL A 240 33.15 -11.11 -14.32
N LEU A 241 32.91 -10.66 -13.10
CA LEU A 241 34.01 -10.27 -12.20
C LEU A 241 34.64 -11.45 -11.45
N PHE A 242 33.85 -12.41 -10.95
CA PHE A 242 34.42 -13.60 -10.29
C PHE A 242 35.35 -14.41 -11.21
N PRO A 243 35.04 -14.66 -12.50
CA PRO A 243 35.98 -15.30 -13.41
C PRO A 243 37.36 -14.63 -13.46
N ILE A 244 37.43 -13.29 -13.45
CA ILE A 244 38.70 -12.55 -13.47
C ILE A 244 39.55 -12.85 -12.22
N TYR A 245 38.91 -12.96 -11.06
CA TYR A 245 39.59 -13.34 -9.83
C TYR A 245 40.03 -14.82 -9.83
N ARG A 246 39.25 -15.71 -10.43
CA ARG A 246 39.60 -17.12 -10.57
C ARG A 246 40.83 -17.33 -11.45
N GLU A 247 41.00 -16.55 -12.52
CA GLU A 247 42.18 -16.58 -13.40
C GLU A 247 43.50 -16.32 -12.66
N VAL A 248 43.46 -15.50 -11.60
CA VAL A 248 44.64 -15.16 -10.77
C VAL A 248 44.73 -15.98 -9.48
N GLY A 249 44.01 -17.11 -9.41
CA GLY A 249 44.05 -18.04 -8.29
C GLY A 249 43.23 -17.61 -7.06
N GLN A 250 42.42 -16.56 -7.14
CA GLN A 250 41.62 -16.04 -6.03
C GLN A 250 40.21 -16.65 -6.01
N LEU A 251 40.12 -17.90 -5.58
CA LEU A 251 38.86 -18.66 -5.56
C LEU A 251 37.86 -18.21 -4.48
N ARG A 252 38.30 -17.40 -3.51
CA ARG A 252 37.51 -16.92 -2.36
C ARG A 252 37.19 -15.43 -2.41
N ALA A 253 37.38 -14.79 -3.57
CA ALA A 253 36.97 -13.40 -3.74
C ALA A 253 35.48 -13.23 -3.39
N LYS A 254 35.13 -12.10 -2.78
CA LYS A 254 33.75 -11.71 -2.47
C LYS A 254 33.51 -10.29 -2.92
N PHE A 255 32.35 -10.06 -3.51
CA PHE A 255 31.81 -8.72 -3.74
C PHE A 255 30.68 -8.48 -2.74
N ALA A 256 30.70 -7.34 -2.07
CA ALA A 256 29.55 -6.86 -1.32
C ALA A 256 28.41 -6.50 -2.29
N GLU A 257 27.19 -6.39 -1.77
CA GLU A 257 26.09 -5.82 -2.55
C GLU A 257 26.43 -4.39 -2.97
N PRO A 258 26.14 -4.01 -4.22
CA PRO A 258 26.47 -2.68 -4.72
C PRO A 258 25.62 -1.65 -3.97
N ILE A 259 26.29 -0.64 -3.46
CA ILE A 259 25.66 0.52 -2.81
C ILE A 259 25.63 1.62 -3.85
N SER A 260 24.43 2.07 -4.19
CA SER A 260 24.20 3.19 -5.09
C SER A 260 23.49 4.30 -4.32
N LYS A 261 24.05 5.50 -4.36
CA LYS A 261 23.36 6.71 -3.93
C LYS A 261 23.21 7.60 -5.15
N PHE A 262 22.05 8.25 -5.28
CA PHE A 262 21.89 9.33 -6.24
C PHE A 262 22.92 10.43 -5.96
N GLU A 263 23.80 10.65 -6.93
CA GLU A 263 24.78 11.72 -6.93
C GLU A 263 24.34 12.66 -8.04
N GLY A 264 23.73 13.81 -7.69
CA GLY A 264 23.32 14.83 -8.65
C GLY A 264 24.53 15.57 -9.24
N ALA A 265 25.55 14.84 -9.66
CA ALA A 265 26.83 15.37 -10.09
C ALA A 265 26.67 16.22 -11.36
N PRO A 266 27.46 17.30 -11.52
CA PRO A 266 27.34 18.22 -12.66
C PRO A 266 27.46 17.53 -14.02
N ASP A 267 28.29 16.49 -14.09
CA ASP A 267 28.62 15.76 -15.33
C ASP A 267 27.73 14.53 -15.56
N CYS A 268 26.81 14.22 -14.63
CA CYS A 268 25.89 13.09 -14.74
C CYS A 268 24.52 13.43 -14.18
N LYS A 269 23.75 14.17 -14.98
CA LYS A 269 22.39 14.57 -14.63
C LYS A 269 21.52 13.32 -14.47
N ASN A 270 21.06 13.09 -13.24
CA ASN A 270 20.23 11.98 -12.79
C ASN A 270 20.92 10.60 -12.62
N GLY A 271 22.25 10.55 -12.63
CA GLY A 271 22.95 9.26 -12.54
C GLY A 271 23.37 8.82 -11.14
N VAL A 272 24.03 7.66 -11.10
CA VAL A 272 24.58 7.07 -9.88
C VAL A 272 26.00 6.59 -10.08
N ASP A 273 26.74 6.55 -8.98
CA ASP A 273 28.06 5.93 -8.89
C ASP A 273 27.98 4.70 -7.97
N PRO A 274 27.66 3.50 -8.50
CA PRO A 274 27.61 2.29 -7.71
C PRO A 274 29.00 1.93 -7.18
N VAL A 275 29.06 1.66 -5.88
CA VAL A 275 30.26 1.21 -5.20
C VAL A 275 30.08 -0.25 -4.80
N SER A 276 30.95 -1.13 -5.30
CA SER A 276 30.95 -2.55 -4.94
C SER A 276 32.26 -2.88 -4.22
N TYR A 277 32.20 -3.01 -2.90
CA TYR A 277 33.38 -3.38 -2.11
C TYR A 277 33.83 -4.80 -2.43
N THR A 278 35.12 -4.96 -2.65
CA THR A 278 35.75 -6.27 -2.84
C THR A 278 36.45 -6.68 -1.56
N HIS A 279 36.10 -7.84 -1.03
CA HIS A 279 36.76 -8.45 0.11
C HIS A 279 37.54 -9.69 -0.34
N LEU A 280 38.80 -9.75 0.06
CA LEU A 280 39.64 -10.93 -0.11
C LEU A 280 39.81 -11.59 1.24
N THR A 281 39.44 -12.87 1.30
CA THR A 281 39.71 -13.77 2.42
C THR A 281 40.61 -14.90 1.97
#